data_AF-A0A5X2QZW6-F1
#
_entry.id   AF-A0A5X2QZW6-F1
#
_cell.length_a   1.000
_cell.length_b   1.000
_cell.length_c   1.000
_cell.angle_alpha   90.00
_cell.angle_beta   90.00
_cell.angle_gamma   90.00
#
_symmetry.space_group_name_H-M   'P 1'
#
loop_
_entity.id
_entity.type
_entity.pdbx_description
1 polymer ?
#
loop_
_entity_poly.entity_id
_entity_poly.type
_entity_poly.pdbx_seq_one_letter_code
_entity_poly.pdbx_strand_id
1 'polypeptide(L)'
;RIHDLEKFNLNRFRFRGALSTTSIDDFTRYSKDLADEGTRCFIDADNMRAVSVLNLGTIDEPGHADNTATLKLKKTAPFSALLSVNGERNSQKSLAEWIEDWADYLVGFDANGDAIQATKAAAAVRKITIEANQTADFEDNDFSGKRSLMESVEAKTKDIMPVAFEFKCVPFEGLKERPFKLRLSIITGDRPVLVLRIIQLEAVQEEMANEFRDLLVEKFKDSKVETFIGTFTA
;
A
#
# COMPACT_ATOMS: atom_id res chain seq x y z
N ARG A 1 24.94 -2.39 -42.76
CA ARG A 1 23.99 -2.92 -41.76
C ARG A 1 24.71 -4.07 -41.06
N ILE A 2 24.95 -3.99 -39.76
CA ILE A 2 25.56 -5.11 -39.04
C ILE A 2 24.52 -6.22 -38.99
N HIS A 3 24.85 -7.39 -39.55
CA HIS A 3 23.98 -8.55 -39.54
C HIS A 3 24.33 -9.39 -38.31
N ASP A 4 23.31 -9.71 -37.50
CA ASP A 4 23.47 -10.61 -36.37
C ASP A 4 23.70 -12.05 -36.87
N LEU A 5 24.84 -12.62 -36.48
CA LEU A 5 25.25 -13.98 -36.82
C LEU A 5 24.96 -14.98 -35.69
N GLU A 6 24.38 -14.55 -34.57
CA GLU A 6 24.15 -15.38 -33.39
C GLU A 6 23.34 -16.64 -33.72
N LYS A 7 22.37 -16.51 -34.63
CA LYS A 7 21.51 -17.62 -35.10
C LYS A 7 22.26 -18.80 -35.74
N PHE A 8 23.52 -18.60 -36.15
CA PHE A 8 24.35 -19.65 -36.75
C PHE A 8 25.30 -20.30 -35.74
N ASN A 9 25.31 -19.85 -34.48
CA ASN A 9 26.16 -20.37 -33.43
C ASN A 9 25.42 -21.36 -32.54
N LEU A 10 26.17 -22.27 -31.91
CA LEU A 10 25.62 -23.25 -30.97
C LEU A 10 25.09 -22.58 -29.69
N ASN A 11 25.79 -21.53 -29.23
CA ASN A 11 25.46 -20.76 -28.04
C ASN A 11 25.24 -19.30 -28.39
N ARG A 12 24.52 -18.59 -27.51
CA ARG A 12 24.40 -17.13 -27.57
C ARG A 12 25.77 -16.46 -27.42
N PHE A 13 25.93 -15.27 -27.99
CA PHE A 13 27.18 -14.51 -27.87
C PHE A 13 27.43 -13.99 -26.45
N ARG A 14 26.35 -13.84 -25.69
CA ARG A 14 26.37 -13.46 -24.28
C ARG A 14 25.13 -13.99 -23.59
N PHE A 15 25.19 -14.06 -22.28
CA PHE A 15 23.98 -14.27 -21.51
C PHE A 15 23.08 -13.02 -21.57
N ARG A 16 21.78 -13.24 -21.81
CA ARG A 16 20.74 -12.20 -21.78
C ARG A 16 19.42 -12.82 -21.33
N GLY A 17 18.69 -12.11 -20.49
CA GLY A 17 17.47 -12.59 -19.84
C GLY A 17 16.74 -11.45 -19.13
N ALA A 18 15.48 -11.71 -18.75
CA ALA A 18 14.66 -10.75 -18.03
C ALA A 18 13.94 -11.48 -16.90
N LEU A 19 14.52 -11.48 -15.70
CA LEU A 19 13.82 -11.96 -14.50
C LEU A 19 12.73 -10.96 -14.13
N SER A 20 11.54 -11.45 -13.81
CA SER A 20 10.48 -10.66 -13.17
C SER A 20 9.97 -11.42 -11.95
N THR A 21 10.01 -10.78 -10.78
CA THR A 21 9.63 -11.41 -9.51
C THR A 21 8.96 -10.41 -8.56
N THR A 22 8.20 -10.93 -7.60
CA THR A 22 7.66 -10.19 -6.46
C THR A 22 8.48 -10.39 -5.18
N SER A 23 9.40 -11.36 -5.19
CA SER A 23 10.22 -11.78 -4.05
C SER A 23 11.51 -10.98 -4.00
N ILE A 24 11.71 -10.25 -2.89
CA ILE A 24 12.95 -9.49 -2.65
C ILE A 24 14.16 -10.43 -2.57
N ASP A 25 14.01 -11.60 -1.94
CA ASP A 25 15.10 -12.54 -1.77
C ASP A 25 15.53 -13.18 -3.09
N ASP A 26 14.59 -13.55 -3.96
CA ASP A 26 14.93 -14.09 -5.28
C ASP A 26 15.54 -13.03 -6.19
N PHE A 27 15.01 -11.80 -6.14
CA PHE A 27 15.57 -10.67 -6.88
C PHE A 27 17.01 -10.38 -6.47
N THR A 28 17.25 -10.26 -5.17
CA THR A 28 18.58 -9.95 -4.63
C THR A 28 19.57 -11.08 -4.88
N ARG A 29 19.17 -12.36 -4.70
CA ARG A 29 20.00 -13.52 -5.04
C ARG A 29 20.37 -13.52 -6.51
N TYR A 30 19.38 -13.44 -7.41
CA TYR A 30 19.63 -13.45 -8.86
C TYR A 30 20.52 -12.28 -9.31
N SER A 31 20.28 -11.07 -8.79
CA SER A 31 21.13 -9.92 -9.13
C SER A 31 22.55 -10.07 -8.62
N LYS A 32 22.77 -10.62 -7.41
CA LYS A 32 24.10 -10.84 -6.85
C LYS A 32 24.87 -11.92 -7.60
N ASP A 33 24.23 -13.04 -7.91
CA ASP A 33 24.86 -14.18 -8.58
C ASP A 33 25.39 -13.80 -9.97
N LEU A 34 24.77 -12.82 -10.61
CA LEU A 34 25.13 -12.32 -11.94
C LEU A 34 25.80 -10.94 -11.91
N ALA A 35 26.12 -10.41 -10.73
CA ALA A 35 26.69 -9.09 -10.60
C ALA A 35 28.15 -9.08 -11.07
N ASP A 36 28.46 -8.16 -11.97
CA ASP A 36 29.82 -7.83 -12.35
C ASP A 36 30.03 -6.31 -12.43
N GLU A 37 31.24 -5.87 -12.79
CA GLU A 37 31.54 -4.46 -12.99
C GLU A 37 30.51 -3.78 -13.92
N GLY A 38 30.01 -2.62 -13.50
CA GLY A 38 28.95 -1.91 -14.22
C GLY A 38 27.54 -2.42 -13.95
N THR A 39 27.33 -3.38 -13.05
CA THR A 39 25.97 -3.78 -12.62
C THR A 39 25.34 -2.69 -11.78
N ARG A 40 24.15 -2.22 -12.19
CA ARG A 40 23.42 -1.17 -11.48
C ARG A 40 21.98 -1.58 -11.17
N CYS A 41 21.51 -1.22 -9.99
CA CYS A 41 20.13 -1.39 -9.56
C CYS A 41 19.47 -0.03 -9.33
N PHE A 42 18.31 0.18 -9.94
CA PHE A 42 17.54 1.42 -9.86
C PHE A 42 16.27 1.15 -9.06
N ILE A 43 16.08 1.88 -7.96
CA ILE A 43 15.00 1.69 -7.01
C ILE A 43 13.99 2.82 -7.17
N ASP A 44 12.80 2.47 -7.64
CA ASP A 44 11.61 3.31 -7.73
C ASP A 44 10.71 2.98 -6.54
N ALA A 45 11.02 3.64 -5.41
CA ALA A 45 10.40 3.35 -4.13
C ALA A 45 8.92 3.73 -4.09
N ASP A 46 8.52 4.78 -4.79
CA ASP A 46 7.13 5.23 -4.90
C ASP A 46 6.25 4.17 -5.56
N ASN A 47 6.79 3.43 -6.53
CA ASN A 47 6.09 2.36 -7.22
C ASN A 47 6.38 0.96 -6.65
N MET A 48 7.10 0.86 -5.54
CA MET A 48 7.56 -0.40 -4.94
C MET A 48 8.23 -1.33 -5.96
N ARG A 49 9.10 -0.74 -6.78
CA ARG A 49 9.74 -1.39 -7.91
C ARG A 49 11.25 -1.19 -7.87
N ALA A 50 12.01 -2.20 -8.26
CA ALA A 50 13.43 -2.06 -8.53
C ALA A 50 13.80 -2.79 -9.82
N VAL A 51 14.80 -2.27 -10.54
CA VAL A 51 15.32 -2.86 -11.77
C VAL A 51 16.83 -2.94 -11.70
N SER A 52 17.38 -4.14 -11.76
CA SER A 52 18.82 -4.36 -11.93
C SER A 52 19.13 -4.56 -13.41
N VAL A 53 20.07 -3.79 -13.94
CA VAL A 53 20.66 -4.00 -15.27
C VAL A 53 22.03 -4.63 -15.04
N LEU A 54 22.15 -5.90 -15.40
CA LEU A 54 23.27 -6.76 -15.01
C LEU A 54 24.46 -6.65 -15.98
N ASN A 55 24.23 -6.18 -17.19
CA ASN A 55 25.25 -6.00 -18.22
C ASN A 55 25.20 -4.60 -18.82
N LEU A 56 25.09 -3.59 -17.96
CA LEU A 56 25.12 -2.18 -18.37
C LEU A 56 26.53 -1.72 -18.77
N GLY A 57 27.58 -2.30 -18.18
CA GLY A 57 28.97 -1.94 -18.45
C GLY A 57 29.37 -0.60 -17.83
N THR A 58 30.47 -0.04 -18.32
CA THR A 58 31.04 1.23 -17.83
C THR A 58 30.83 2.34 -18.87
N ILE A 59 31.26 3.56 -18.55
CA ILE A 59 31.20 4.69 -19.50
C ILE A 59 32.16 4.43 -20.69
N ASP A 60 33.34 3.87 -20.42
CA ASP A 60 34.35 3.60 -21.44
C ASP A 60 34.05 2.31 -22.22
N GLU A 61 33.42 1.32 -21.56
CA GLU A 61 33.03 0.03 -22.13
C GLU A 61 31.52 -0.23 -21.90
N PRO A 62 30.63 0.42 -22.68
CA PRO A 62 29.20 0.27 -22.53
C PRO A 62 28.76 -1.14 -22.90
N GLY A 63 27.93 -1.72 -22.03
CA GLY A 63 27.32 -3.03 -22.22
C GLY A 63 26.02 -2.97 -23.03
N HIS A 64 25.37 -4.12 -23.15
CA HIS A 64 24.16 -4.26 -23.97
C HIS A 64 22.85 -3.94 -23.24
N ALA A 65 22.87 -3.85 -21.90
CA ALA A 65 21.71 -3.57 -21.05
C ALA A 65 20.50 -4.50 -21.28
N ASP A 66 20.72 -5.72 -21.79
CA ASP A 66 19.68 -6.68 -22.17
C ASP A 66 19.59 -7.90 -21.23
N ASN A 67 20.40 -7.92 -20.17
CA ASN A 67 20.23 -8.82 -19.03
C ASN A 67 19.71 -8.02 -17.83
N THR A 68 18.44 -8.24 -17.49
CA THR A 68 17.75 -7.46 -16.45
C THR A 68 17.05 -8.34 -15.42
N ALA A 69 16.86 -7.78 -14.24
CA ALA A 69 15.97 -8.29 -13.23
C ALA A 69 15.02 -7.18 -12.80
N THR A 70 13.73 -7.47 -12.72
CA THR A 70 12.71 -6.55 -12.22
C THR A 70 12.06 -7.15 -10.97
N LEU A 71 12.07 -6.37 -9.91
CA LEU A 71 11.28 -6.59 -8.70
C LEU A 71 10.09 -5.64 -8.71
N LYS A 72 8.89 -6.16 -8.48
CA LYS A 72 7.72 -5.33 -8.17
C LYS A 72 6.96 -5.96 -7.03
N LEU A 73 6.93 -5.28 -5.88
CA LEU A 73 6.24 -5.83 -4.71
C LEU A 73 4.75 -5.97 -4.98
N LYS A 74 4.18 -7.07 -4.51
CA LYS A 74 2.75 -7.33 -4.57
C LYS A 74 2.10 -6.81 -3.30
N LYS A 75 1.03 -6.01 -3.46
CA LYS A 75 0.17 -5.64 -2.33
C LYS A 75 -0.47 -6.89 -1.76
N THR A 76 -0.51 -7.00 -0.44
CA THR A 76 -1.23 -8.09 0.22
C THR A 76 -2.75 -7.92 0.04
N ALA A 77 -3.52 -8.99 0.26
CA ALA A 77 -4.98 -8.92 0.20
C ALA A 77 -5.57 -7.93 1.24
N PRO A 78 -5.14 -7.94 2.53
CA PRO A 78 -5.65 -6.98 3.52
C PRO A 78 -5.38 -5.52 3.14
N PHE A 79 -4.17 -5.22 2.65
CA PHE A 79 -3.83 -3.85 2.28
C PHE A 79 -4.56 -3.38 1.02
N SER A 80 -4.76 -4.28 0.05
CA SER A 80 -5.58 -3.97 -1.13
C SER A 80 -7.02 -3.67 -0.74
N ALA A 81 -7.60 -4.43 0.19
CA ALA A 81 -8.94 -4.19 0.71
C ALA A 81 -9.04 -2.87 1.48
N LEU A 82 -8.05 -2.56 2.32
CA LEU A 82 -7.96 -1.29 3.04
C LEU A 82 -7.91 -0.09 2.08
N LEU A 83 -7.12 -0.17 1.00
CA LEU A 83 -7.08 0.89 -0.01
C LEU A 83 -8.40 1.01 -0.77
N SER A 84 -9.08 -0.10 -1.05
CA SER A 84 -10.36 -0.08 -1.76
C SER A 84 -11.51 0.55 -0.97
N VAL A 85 -11.47 0.54 0.36
CA VAL A 85 -12.53 1.17 1.19
C VAL A 85 -12.22 2.64 1.49
N ASN A 86 -10.98 3.08 1.27
CA ASN A 86 -10.52 4.42 1.61
C ASN A 86 -11.19 5.49 0.72
N GLY A 87 -12.00 6.34 1.33
CA GLY A 87 -12.72 7.42 0.66
C GLY A 87 -14.00 6.97 -0.04
N GLU A 88 -14.30 5.67 -0.07
CA GLU A 88 -15.48 5.13 -0.73
C GLU A 88 -16.76 5.44 0.04
N ARG A 89 -17.83 5.70 -0.71
CA ARG A 89 -19.17 5.95 -0.18
C ARG A 89 -19.89 4.63 0.02
N ASN A 90 -19.94 4.17 1.27
CA ASN A 90 -20.55 2.90 1.61
C ASN A 90 -21.95 3.07 2.20
N SER A 91 -22.82 2.11 1.90
CA SER A 91 -24.04 1.90 2.70
C SER A 91 -23.68 1.24 4.03
N GLN A 92 -24.58 1.31 5.02
CA GLN A 92 -24.41 0.61 6.30
C GLN A 92 -24.19 -0.89 6.13
N LYS A 93 -24.95 -1.52 5.23
CA LYS A 93 -24.81 -2.94 4.93
C LYS A 93 -23.41 -3.25 4.40
N SER A 94 -22.99 -2.53 3.35
CA SER A 94 -21.69 -2.71 2.69
C SER A 94 -20.53 -2.50 3.66
N LEU A 95 -20.57 -1.44 4.48
CA LEU A 95 -19.50 -1.19 5.43
C LEU A 95 -19.47 -2.22 6.56
N ALA A 96 -20.63 -2.64 7.06
CA ALA A 96 -20.69 -3.65 8.12
C ALA A 96 -20.19 -5.03 7.64
N GLU A 97 -20.54 -5.43 6.42
CA GLU A 97 -20.00 -6.66 5.79
C GLU A 97 -18.48 -6.57 5.64
N TRP A 98 -17.96 -5.43 5.16
CA TRP A 98 -16.52 -5.22 5.05
C TRP A 98 -15.80 -5.29 6.41
N ILE A 99 -16.38 -4.69 7.47
CA ILE A 99 -15.81 -4.77 8.83
C ILE A 99 -15.77 -6.22 9.33
N GLU A 100 -16.78 -7.03 9.00
CA GLU A 100 -16.83 -8.45 9.38
C GLU A 100 -15.82 -9.30 8.61
N ASP A 101 -15.69 -9.09 7.30
CA ASP A 101 -14.75 -9.80 6.43
C ASP A 101 -13.29 -9.59 6.87
N TRP A 102 -12.98 -8.42 7.44
CA TRP A 102 -11.64 -8.04 7.88
C TRP A 102 -11.51 -7.90 9.41
N ALA A 103 -12.40 -8.52 10.17
CA ALA A 103 -12.47 -8.38 11.63
C ALA A 103 -11.15 -8.73 12.34
N ASP A 104 -10.39 -9.69 11.82
CA ASP A 104 -9.09 -10.10 12.39
C ASP A 104 -8.02 -9.02 12.31
N TYR A 105 -8.16 -8.06 11.38
CA TYR A 105 -7.21 -6.97 11.15
C TYR A 105 -7.64 -5.66 11.79
N LEU A 106 -8.84 -5.60 12.37
CA LEU A 106 -9.54 -4.34 12.64
C LEU A 106 -10.00 -4.22 14.09
N VAL A 107 -9.72 -3.05 14.67
CA VAL A 107 -10.22 -2.65 15.99
C VAL A 107 -10.93 -1.30 15.84
N GLY A 108 -12.16 -1.19 16.34
CA GLY A 108 -12.89 0.07 16.40
C GLY A 108 -12.55 0.85 17.67
N PHE A 109 -12.80 2.15 17.67
CA PHE A 109 -12.63 3.02 18.83
C PHE A 109 -13.82 3.96 18.95
N ASP A 110 -14.29 4.18 20.17
CA ASP A 110 -15.37 5.14 20.45
C ASP A 110 -14.85 6.57 20.62
N ALA A 111 -15.75 7.52 20.92
CA ALA A 111 -15.42 8.92 21.14
C ALA A 111 -14.46 9.17 22.32
N ASN A 112 -14.41 8.27 23.31
CA ASN A 112 -13.51 8.34 24.45
C ASN A 112 -12.15 7.67 24.16
N GLY A 113 -12.03 6.95 23.05
CA GLY A 113 -10.86 6.17 22.67
C GLY A 113 -10.88 4.74 23.21
N ASP A 114 -12.02 4.27 23.73
CA ASP A 114 -12.16 2.90 24.20
C ASP A 114 -12.30 1.93 23.03
N ALA A 115 -11.60 0.79 23.12
CA ALA A 115 -11.55 -0.20 22.06
C ALA A 115 -12.88 -0.96 21.92
N ILE A 116 -13.36 -1.05 20.69
CA ILE A 116 -14.55 -1.78 20.27
C ILE A 116 -14.11 -2.95 19.38
N GLN A 117 -14.53 -4.16 19.73
CA GLN A 117 -14.33 -5.33 18.89
C GLN A 117 -14.99 -5.13 17.50
N ALA A 118 -14.34 -5.55 16.43
CA ALA A 118 -14.83 -5.40 15.05
C ALA A 118 -16.29 -5.85 14.87
N THR A 119 -16.68 -6.99 15.43
CA THR A 119 -18.06 -7.52 15.34
C THR A 119 -19.09 -6.60 16.01
N LYS A 120 -18.74 -6.01 17.16
CA LYS A 120 -19.58 -5.01 17.84
C LYS A 120 -19.65 -3.72 17.03
N ALA A 121 -18.53 -3.29 16.46
CA ALA A 121 -18.49 -2.11 15.60
C ALA A 121 -19.33 -2.30 14.33
N ALA A 122 -19.29 -3.47 13.69
CA ALA A 122 -20.14 -3.82 12.56
C ALA A 122 -21.64 -3.79 12.93
N ALA A 123 -21.99 -4.36 14.09
CA ALA A 123 -23.36 -4.32 14.60
C ALA A 123 -23.84 -2.88 14.87
N ALA A 124 -22.98 -2.04 15.46
CA ALA A 124 -23.27 -0.62 15.69
C ALA A 124 -23.50 0.13 14.37
N VAL A 125 -22.64 -0.11 13.36
CA VAL A 125 -22.80 0.48 12.02
C VAL A 125 -24.15 0.12 11.36
N ARG A 126 -24.61 -1.12 11.51
CA ARG A 126 -25.93 -1.55 11.00
C ARG A 126 -27.11 -0.86 11.67
N LYS A 127 -26.96 -0.47 12.93
CA LYS A 127 -28.02 0.15 13.75
C LYS A 127 -28.05 1.68 13.66
N ILE A 128 -27.15 2.31 12.89
CA ILE A 128 -27.19 3.76 12.67
C ILE A 128 -28.55 4.13 12.07
N THR A 129 -29.38 4.80 12.84
CA THR A 129 -30.64 5.40 12.38
C THR A 129 -30.49 6.90 12.47
N ILE A 130 -30.52 7.59 11.34
CA ILE A 130 -30.52 9.05 11.31
C ILE A 130 -31.97 9.50 11.17
N GLU A 131 -32.53 10.12 12.20
CA GLU A 131 -33.71 10.96 12.04
C GLU A 131 -33.24 12.29 11.42
N ALA A 132 -33.85 12.64 10.28
CA ALA A 132 -33.58 13.89 9.59
C ALA A 132 -34.04 15.08 10.44
N ASN A 133 -33.14 15.65 11.24
CA ASN A 133 -33.30 17.04 11.62
C ASN A 133 -32.98 17.89 10.39
N GLN A 134 -34.01 18.24 9.62
CA GLN A 134 -33.96 19.37 8.70
C GLN A 134 -33.82 20.66 9.51
N THR A 135 -32.63 20.93 10.01
CA THR A 135 -32.22 22.28 10.43
C THR A 135 -30.72 22.29 10.63
N ALA A 136 -29.99 22.75 9.63
CA ALA A 136 -28.97 23.79 9.77
C ALA A 136 -28.15 23.87 8.49
N ASP A 137 -27.92 25.10 8.10
CA ASP A 137 -27.35 25.53 6.85
C ASP A 137 -25.91 25.05 6.60
N PHE A 138 -25.59 25.12 5.33
CA PHE A 138 -24.30 24.87 4.71
C PHE A 138 -23.21 25.78 5.32
N GLU A 139 -22.45 25.28 6.29
CA GLU A 139 -21.12 25.83 6.60
C GLU A 139 -20.05 24.74 6.45
N ASP A 140 -19.29 24.91 5.37
CA ASP A 140 -18.14 24.13 4.96
C ASP A 140 -16.99 24.38 5.95
N ASN A 141 -16.35 23.31 6.44
CA ASN A 141 -15.28 23.27 7.45
C ASN A 141 -15.66 23.43 8.95
N ASP A 142 -16.43 22.50 9.52
CA ASP A 142 -16.31 22.31 10.97
C ASP A 142 -16.21 20.85 11.45
N PHE A 143 -15.11 20.56 12.13
CA PHE A 143 -14.85 19.32 12.84
C PHE A 143 -15.81 19.17 14.04
N SER A 144 -16.33 20.30 14.56
CA SER A 144 -17.31 20.35 15.64
C SER A 144 -18.64 19.69 15.26
N GLY A 145 -19.14 19.94 14.04
CA GLY A 145 -20.42 19.41 13.56
C GLY A 145 -20.43 17.89 13.40
N LYS A 146 -19.29 17.30 13.00
CA LYS A 146 -19.15 15.83 12.84
C LYS A 146 -19.14 15.10 14.17
N ARG A 147 -18.54 15.71 15.21
CA ARG A 147 -18.54 15.16 16.56
C ARG A 147 -19.94 15.22 17.19
N SER A 148 -20.64 16.34 17.03
CA SER A 148 -22.05 16.48 17.46
C SER A 148 -22.97 15.44 16.80
N LEU A 149 -22.76 15.14 15.51
CA LEU A 149 -23.50 14.09 14.82
C LEU A 149 -23.25 12.70 15.40
N MET A 150 -21.98 12.35 15.70
CA MET A 150 -21.67 11.06 16.34
C MET A 150 -22.26 10.95 17.74
N GLU A 151 -22.12 11.99 18.57
CA GLU A 151 -22.72 12.06 19.91
C GLU A 151 -24.26 11.94 19.84
N SER A 152 -24.89 12.55 18.82
CA SER A 152 -26.34 12.45 18.60
C SER A 152 -26.79 11.05 18.19
N VAL A 153 -25.97 10.31 17.44
CA VAL A 153 -26.24 8.92 17.06
C VAL A 153 -26.09 8.01 18.28
N GLU A 154 -25.00 8.15 19.05
CA GLU A 154 -24.75 7.38 20.28
C GLU A 154 -25.89 7.53 21.29
N ALA A 155 -26.34 8.76 21.55
CA ALA A 155 -27.44 9.03 22.48
C ALA A 155 -28.76 8.33 22.07
N LYS A 156 -28.97 8.12 20.77
CA LYS A 156 -30.18 7.49 20.23
C LYS A 156 -30.08 5.97 20.16
N THR A 157 -28.94 5.44 19.72
CA THR A 157 -28.76 3.99 19.52
C THR A 157 -28.54 3.26 20.86
N LYS A 158 -28.16 3.96 21.94
CA LYS A 158 -27.74 3.40 23.25
C LYS A 158 -26.55 2.43 23.18
N ASP A 159 -26.03 2.20 21.98
CA ASP A 159 -24.85 1.38 21.70
C ASP A 159 -23.64 2.31 21.49
N ILE A 160 -22.47 1.86 21.93
CA ILE A 160 -21.20 2.58 21.75
C ILE A 160 -20.85 2.57 20.25
N MET A 161 -20.69 3.75 19.65
CA MET A 161 -20.43 3.90 18.22
C MET A 161 -18.95 4.00 17.92
N PRO A 162 -18.43 3.30 16.90
CA PRO A 162 -17.07 3.52 16.44
C PRO A 162 -16.97 4.88 15.74
N VAL A 163 -16.04 5.73 16.17
CA VAL A 163 -15.69 6.99 15.51
C VAL A 163 -14.41 6.85 14.66
N ALA A 164 -13.58 5.87 15.01
CA ALA A 164 -12.35 5.54 14.32
C ALA A 164 -12.11 4.03 14.30
N PHE A 165 -11.21 3.60 13.44
CA PHE A 165 -10.71 2.23 13.38
C PHE A 165 -9.20 2.22 13.26
N GLU A 166 -8.56 1.17 13.75
CA GLU A 166 -7.18 0.83 13.43
C GLU A 166 -7.19 -0.49 12.66
N PHE A 167 -6.58 -0.48 11.48
CA PHE A 167 -6.42 -1.64 10.63
C PHE A 167 -4.94 -2.03 10.60
N LYS A 168 -4.58 -3.17 11.17
CA LYS A 168 -3.18 -3.59 11.28
C LYS A 168 -2.88 -4.68 10.27
N CYS A 169 -1.97 -4.44 9.32
CA CYS A 169 -1.61 -5.46 8.33
C CYS A 169 -0.20 -5.27 7.76
N VAL A 170 0.29 -6.30 7.07
CA VAL A 170 1.49 -6.23 6.22
C VAL A 170 1.08 -5.66 4.86
N PRO A 171 1.60 -4.50 4.41
CA PRO A 171 1.13 -3.85 3.18
C PRO A 171 1.62 -4.53 1.89
N PHE A 172 2.89 -4.93 1.88
CA PHE A 172 3.55 -5.61 0.79
C PHE A 172 4.34 -6.80 1.33
N GLU A 173 4.41 -7.88 0.54
CA GLU A 173 5.28 -9.02 0.89
C GLU A 173 6.72 -8.56 1.09
N GLY A 174 7.31 -8.90 2.24
CA GLY A 174 8.68 -8.52 2.61
C GLY A 174 8.81 -7.23 3.42
N LEU A 175 7.75 -6.43 3.56
CA LEU A 175 7.73 -5.26 4.46
C LEU A 175 7.14 -5.59 5.83
N LYS A 176 7.37 -4.71 6.80
CA LYS A 176 6.84 -4.86 8.17
C LYS A 176 5.34 -4.61 8.25
N GLU A 177 4.68 -5.34 9.14
CA GLU A 177 3.32 -5.07 9.59
C GLU A 177 3.23 -3.67 10.23
N ARG A 178 2.15 -2.95 9.95
CA ARG A 178 1.90 -1.63 10.55
C ARG A 178 0.41 -1.35 10.76
N PRO A 179 0.07 -0.48 11.73
CA PRO A 179 -1.29 0.00 11.92
C PRO A 179 -1.61 1.14 10.94
N PHE A 180 -2.84 1.13 10.42
CA PHE A 180 -3.42 2.20 9.62
C PHE A 180 -4.65 2.75 10.34
N LYS A 181 -4.61 4.04 10.69
CA LYS A 181 -5.73 4.69 11.36
C LYS A 181 -6.75 5.17 10.34
N LEU A 182 -8.01 4.81 10.57
CA LEU A 182 -9.15 5.14 9.74
C LEU A 182 -10.10 6.03 10.54
N ARG A 183 -10.59 7.10 9.93
CA ARG A 183 -11.69 7.91 10.48
C ARG A 183 -13.00 7.48 9.84
N LEU A 184 -14.03 7.25 10.64
CA LEU A 184 -15.39 7.10 10.13
C LEU A 184 -16.02 8.48 9.96
N SER A 185 -16.65 8.73 8.82
CA SER A 185 -17.49 9.90 8.57
C SER A 185 -18.89 9.43 8.18
N ILE A 186 -19.90 10.07 8.77
CA ILE A 186 -21.30 9.84 8.46
C ILE A 186 -21.80 11.05 7.69
N ILE A 187 -22.30 10.84 6.48
CA ILE A 187 -22.94 11.86 5.66
C ILE A 187 -24.45 11.65 5.77
N THR A 188 -25.12 12.66 6.31
CA THR A 188 -26.57 12.67 6.54
C THR A 188 -27.33 12.94 5.23
N GLY A 189 -28.41 12.19 5.00
CA GLY A 189 -29.33 12.31 3.88
C GLY A 189 -30.51 11.35 4.08
N ASP A 190 -31.30 11.06 3.03
CA ASP A 190 -32.42 10.10 3.12
C ASP A 190 -31.98 8.71 3.59
N ARG A 191 -30.75 8.33 3.27
CA ARG A 191 -30.05 7.16 3.82
C ARG A 191 -28.65 7.56 4.26
N PRO A 192 -28.17 7.10 5.42
CA PRO A 192 -26.82 7.40 5.88
C PRO A 192 -25.77 6.83 4.92
N VAL A 193 -24.84 7.67 4.49
CA VAL A 193 -23.66 7.26 3.73
C VAL A 193 -22.44 7.30 4.65
N LEU A 194 -21.67 6.22 4.67
CA LEU A 194 -20.54 6.04 5.55
C LEU A 194 -19.25 6.02 4.74
N VAL A 195 -18.26 6.78 5.20
CA VAL A 195 -16.96 6.90 4.52
C VAL A 195 -15.85 6.63 5.52
N LEU A 196 -15.04 5.62 5.26
CA LEU A 196 -13.77 5.41 5.97
C LEU A 196 -12.66 6.18 5.26
N ARG A 197 -11.83 6.91 5.99
CA ARG A 197 -10.66 7.59 5.42
C ARG A 197 -9.40 7.29 6.21
N ILE A 198 -8.38 6.80 5.53
CA ILE A 198 -7.05 6.58 6.10
C ILE A 198 -6.44 7.94 6.45
N ILE A 199 -5.95 8.05 7.68
CA ILE A 199 -5.28 9.25 8.18
C ILE A 199 -3.81 9.18 7.73
N GLN A 200 -3.33 10.25 7.07
CA GLN A 200 -1.93 10.40 6.65
C GLN A 200 -1.41 9.25 5.78
N LEU A 201 -2.22 8.79 4.81
CA LEU A 201 -1.84 7.68 3.92
C LEU A 201 -0.53 7.98 3.19
N GLU A 202 -0.33 9.22 2.76
CA GLU A 202 0.86 9.68 2.03
C GLU A 202 2.12 9.53 2.88
N ALA A 203 2.06 9.91 4.16
CA ALA A 203 3.20 9.76 5.08
C ALA A 203 3.53 8.28 5.31
N VAL A 204 2.51 7.44 5.49
CA VAL A 204 2.73 5.99 5.64
C VAL A 204 3.31 5.40 4.35
N GLN A 205 2.88 5.84 3.18
CA GLN A 205 3.44 5.45 1.88
C GLN A 205 4.92 5.81 1.75
N GLU A 206 5.30 7.02 2.17
CA GLU A 206 6.69 7.46 2.21
C GLU A 206 7.54 6.60 3.16
N GLU A 207 7.02 6.26 4.34
CA GLU A 207 7.68 5.32 5.26
C GLU A 207 7.89 3.94 4.63
N MET A 208 6.91 3.40 3.89
CA MET A 208 7.08 2.13 3.19
C MET A 208 8.13 2.23 2.08
N ALA A 209 8.16 3.36 1.36
CA ALA A 209 9.09 3.59 0.26
C ALA A 209 10.54 3.65 0.80
N ASN A 210 10.73 4.36 1.91
CA ASN A 210 12.00 4.42 2.63
C ASN A 210 12.42 3.01 3.12
N GLU A 211 11.51 2.26 3.74
CA GLU A 211 11.79 0.89 4.19
C GLU A 211 12.20 -0.02 3.02
N PHE A 212 11.49 0.02 1.90
CA PHE A 212 11.80 -0.77 0.72
C PHE A 212 13.18 -0.45 0.15
N ARG A 213 13.51 0.85 0.04
CA ARG A 213 14.83 1.32 -0.38
C ARG A 213 15.91 0.79 0.55
N ASP A 214 15.77 1.04 1.85
CA ASP A 214 16.79 0.71 2.83
C ASP A 214 17.03 -0.80 2.91
N LEU A 215 15.96 -1.59 2.75
CA LEU A 215 16.04 -3.04 2.68
C LEU A 215 16.84 -3.50 1.45
N LEU A 216 16.61 -2.93 0.27
CA LEU A 216 17.39 -3.28 -0.93
C LEU A 216 18.85 -2.84 -0.83
N VAL A 217 19.11 -1.63 -0.33
CA VAL A 217 20.48 -1.12 -0.11
C VAL A 217 21.24 -2.04 0.84
N GLU A 218 20.64 -2.42 1.97
CA GLU A 218 21.28 -3.35 2.91
C GLU A 218 21.44 -4.74 2.31
N LYS A 219 20.46 -5.23 1.53
CA LYS A 219 20.60 -6.52 0.85
C LYS A 219 21.73 -6.50 -0.18
N PHE A 220 21.98 -5.40 -0.88
CA PHE A 220 23.08 -5.30 -1.85
C PHE A 220 24.42 -4.86 -1.27
N LYS A 221 24.47 -4.58 0.03
CA LYS A 221 25.71 -4.35 0.76
C LYS A 221 26.70 -5.48 0.51
N ASP A 222 27.97 -5.10 0.33
CA ASP A 222 29.10 -5.99 0.02
C ASP A 222 28.96 -6.77 -1.31
N SER A 223 28.05 -6.37 -2.20
CA SER A 223 27.95 -6.89 -3.57
C SER A 223 28.50 -5.91 -4.59
N LYS A 224 28.72 -6.38 -5.83
CA LYS A 224 29.11 -5.53 -6.97
C LYS A 224 27.94 -4.71 -7.54
N VAL A 225 26.74 -4.84 -6.99
CA VAL A 225 25.55 -4.12 -7.48
C VAL A 225 25.53 -2.71 -6.91
N GLU A 226 25.71 -1.70 -7.77
CA GLU A 226 25.57 -0.30 -7.38
C GLU A 226 24.08 0.10 -7.35
N THR A 227 23.59 0.61 -6.23
CA THR A 227 22.18 1.01 -6.07
C THR A 227 21.97 2.51 -6.27
N PHE A 228 20.95 2.88 -7.02
CA PHE A 228 20.52 4.26 -7.28
C PHE A 228 19.03 4.41 -6.99
N ILE A 229 18.63 5.60 -6.54
CA ILE A 229 17.22 5.95 -6.37
C ILE A 229 16.72 6.57 -7.68
N GLY A 230 15.64 6.02 -8.23
CA GLY A 230 15.01 6.49 -9.46
C GLY A 230 14.76 5.39 -10.48
N THR A 231 14.43 5.81 -11.71
CA THR A 231 14.24 4.94 -12.87
C THR A 231 15.34 5.17 -13.90
N PHE A 232 15.62 4.14 -14.70
CA PHE A 232 16.65 4.18 -15.74
C PHE A 232 16.09 3.63 -17.06
N THR A 233 16.49 4.27 -18.15
CA THR A 233 16.19 3.87 -19.53
C THR A 233 17.48 3.96 -20.32
N ALA A 234 17.84 2.88 -21.01
CA ALA A 234 18.99 2.81 -21.92
C ALA A 234 18.62 3.26 -23.34
#